data_AF-A0A6N3D9U4-F1
#
_entry.id   AF-A0A6N3D9U4-F1
#
_cell.length_a   1.000
_cell.length_b   1.000
_cell.length_c   1.000
_cell.angle_alpha   90.00
_cell.angle_beta   90.00
_cell.angle_gamma   90.00
#
_symmetry.space_group_name_H-M   'P 1'
#
loop_
_entity.id
_entity.type
_entity.pdbx_description
1 polymer ?
#
loop_
_entity_poly.entity_id
_entity_poly.type
_entity_poly.pdbx_seq_one_letter_code
_entity_poly.pdbx_strand_id
1 'polypeptide(L)'
;MQFGKRIFPYPILNSNEELSEFKEGINFKLHINENHNGDLIKERDIILLKDIYFSVNDPEILALLNDQKLKCEVIIECPSTVYRHHEEIYQTPKDIKIKLEDLNDAVEVSAFLYVNTDILDFKIKNFGDLYQAYEFTLERYDVIGIDDGYKFIIDQDEILDGKYPSIFMVIKRDISKGKWIEFSIEEKKILIILPTNSYIYYSRLQESLAFKNILLASVIMPGLIFALQFIKEKLQNRDSVAYEELKFDYAWVKAIEYSYKSETGRELTKEVFNNEEPAVLAQIILSDAINKSLEELKEVALFDEE
;
A
#
# COMPACT_ATOMS: atom_id res chain seq x y z
N MET A 1 8.51 -0.28 13.07
CA MET A 1 8.92 -1.05 14.26
C MET A 1 7.91 -0.70 15.30
N GLN A 2 6.83 -1.47 15.34
CA GLN A 2 5.87 -1.35 16.42
C GLN A 2 6.53 -1.84 17.70
N PHE A 3 6.64 -0.96 18.70
CA PHE A 3 7.33 -1.27 19.94
C PHE A 3 6.47 -2.13 20.86
N GLY A 4 5.14 -2.07 20.74
CA GLY A 4 4.21 -2.95 21.46
C GLY A 4 4.40 -2.93 22.98
N LYS A 5 4.15 -4.05 23.67
CA LYS A 5 4.22 -4.17 25.15
C LYS A 5 5.64 -4.41 25.69
N ARG A 6 6.65 -3.68 25.20
CA ARG A 6 8.00 -3.74 25.79
C ARG A 6 8.00 -3.05 27.15
N ILE A 7 8.70 -3.64 28.11
CA ILE A 7 8.85 -3.09 29.46
C ILE A 7 10.15 -2.29 29.50
N PHE A 8 10.08 -1.06 29.99
CA PHE A 8 11.22 -0.18 30.18
C PHE A 8 11.56 -0.06 31.66
N PRO A 9 12.82 0.20 32.02
CA PRO A 9 13.21 0.37 33.42
C PRO A 9 12.77 1.71 34.03
N TYR A 10 12.06 2.54 33.25
CA TYR A 10 11.57 3.86 33.61
C TYR A 10 10.24 4.15 32.88
N PRO A 11 9.43 5.14 33.32
CA PRO A 11 8.12 5.44 32.75
C PRO A 11 8.17 5.88 31.28
N ILE A 12 7.28 5.31 30.47
CA ILE A 12 7.09 5.69 29.06
C ILE A 12 5.79 6.46 28.85
N LEU A 13 5.88 7.58 28.13
CA LEU A 13 4.72 8.24 27.52
C LEU A 13 4.24 7.42 26.34
N ASN A 14 2.93 7.19 26.25
CA ASN A 14 2.35 6.50 25.11
C ASN A 14 1.12 7.24 24.56
N SER A 15 0.87 7.09 23.26
CA SER A 15 -0.36 7.58 22.64
C SER A 15 -1.59 6.78 23.09
N ASN A 16 -1.39 5.49 23.40
CA ASN A 16 -2.36 4.62 24.03
C ASN A 16 -2.29 4.77 25.55
N GLU A 17 -3.35 5.35 26.13
CA GLU A 17 -3.44 5.62 27.57
C GLU A 17 -3.31 4.35 28.44
N GLU A 18 -3.72 3.17 27.95
CA GLU A 18 -3.58 1.91 28.68
C GLU A 18 -2.13 1.43 28.80
N LEU A 19 -1.25 1.91 27.92
CA LEU A 19 0.18 1.60 27.90
C LEU A 19 1.03 2.73 28.48
N SER A 20 0.44 3.89 28.75
CA SER A 20 1.13 5.06 29.29
C SER A 20 1.35 4.87 30.79
N GLU A 21 2.58 5.12 31.25
CA GLU A 21 2.94 5.04 32.67
C GLU A 21 2.84 6.39 33.39
N PHE A 22 2.08 7.32 32.79
CA PHE A 22 1.80 8.67 33.26
C PHE A 22 0.35 8.79 33.74
N LYS A 23 0.04 9.91 34.41
CA LYS A 23 -1.32 10.24 34.84
C LYS A 23 -2.27 10.38 33.64
N GLU A 24 -3.55 10.09 33.89
CA GLU A 24 -4.61 10.20 32.91
C GLU A 24 -4.62 11.57 32.22
N GLY A 25 -4.80 11.55 30.89
CA GLY A 25 -4.79 12.73 30.05
C GLY A 25 -3.41 13.18 29.59
N ILE A 26 -2.30 12.67 30.14
CA ILE A 26 -0.94 12.98 29.66
C ILE A 26 -0.54 12.01 28.55
N ASN A 27 -0.21 12.54 27.38
CA ASN A 27 0.11 11.74 26.21
C ASN A 27 1.16 12.39 25.30
N PHE A 28 1.79 11.52 24.51
CA PHE A 28 2.61 11.85 23.36
C PHE A 28 1.91 11.26 22.13
N LYS A 29 1.67 12.06 21.10
CA LYS A 29 0.94 11.63 19.90
C LYS A 29 1.60 12.13 18.63
N LEU A 30 1.71 11.24 17.65
CA LEU A 30 2.02 11.55 16.28
C LEU A 30 0.74 11.98 15.55
N HIS A 31 0.85 13.00 14.73
CA HIS A 31 -0.23 13.50 13.89
C HIS A 31 0.22 13.52 12.44
N ILE A 32 -0.63 13.04 11.56
CA ILE A 32 -0.49 13.12 10.10
C ILE A 32 -1.81 13.61 9.55
N ASN A 33 -1.76 14.52 8.58
CA ASN A 33 -2.95 15.01 7.91
C ASN A 33 -3.38 14.03 6.81
N GLU A 34 -4.52 13.38 7.03
CA GLU A 34 -5.14 12.46 6.08
C GLU A 34 -6.04 13.22 5.09
N ASN A 35 -6.33 12.62 3.95
CA ASN A 35 -7.32 13.17 3.03
C ASN A 35 -8.76 13.01 3.58
N HIS A 36 -9.76 13.53 2.86
CA HIS A 36 -11.17 13.49 3.29
C HIS A 36 -11.74 12.08 3.55
N ASN A 37 -11.08 11.03 3.08
CA ASN A 37 -11.48 9.64 3.27
C ASN A 37 -10.69 8.93 4.39
N GLY A 38 -9.76 9.62 5.07
CA GLY A 38 -8.87 9.01 6.06
C GLY A 38 -7.67 8.28 5.45
N ASP A 39 -7.40 8.46 4.16
CA ASP A 39 -6.24 7.86 3.50
C ASP A 39 -5.08 8.86 3.41
N LEU A 40 -3.85 8.35 3.43
CA LEU A 40 -2.67 9.15 3.14
C LEU A 40 -2.71 9.71 1.71
N ILE A 41 -2.13 10.89 1.53
CA ILE A 41 -2.10 11.58 0.24
C ILE A 41 -1.09 10.88 -0.67
N LYS A 42 -1.58 10.24 -1.74
CA LYS A 42 -0.77 9.64 -2.80
C LYS A 42 -0.71 10.61 -3.99
N GLU A 43 0.47 10.97 -4.44
CA GLU A 43 0.69 11.81 -5.62
C GLU A 43 1.61 11.07 -6.60
N ARG A 44 1.06 10.55 -7.71
CA ARG A 44 1.81 9.83 -8.77
C ARG A 44 2.75 8.74 -8.24
N ASP A 45 4.01 9.08 -8.01
CA ASP A 45 5.15 8.26 -7.62
C ASP A 45 5.60 8.45 -6.17
N ILE A 46 4.89 9.29 -5.39
CA ILE A 46 5.20 9.55 -3.98
C ILE A 46 4.00 9.34 -3.05
N ILE A 47 4.30 8.91 -1.83
CA ILE A 47 3.44 9.08 -0.66
C ILE A 47 3.87 10.35 0.04
N LEU A 48 2.88 11.20 0.34
CA LEU A 48 3.04 12.40 1.13
C LEU A 48 2.48 12.18 2.53
N LEU A 49 3.37 12.12 3.52
CA LEU A 49 2.99 12.28 4.92
C LEU A 49 2.88 13.79 5.17
N LYS A 50 1.68 14.31 4.90
CA LYS A 50 1.42 15.75 4.93
C LYS A 50 1.25 16.24 6.36
N ASP A 51 1.79 17.42 6.63
CA ASP A 51 1.68 18.11 7.92
C ASP A 51 1.96 17.15 9.08
N ILE A 52 3.03 16.36 9.00
CA ILE A 52 3.46 15.47 10.08
C ILE A 52 4.08 16.28 11.21
N TYR A 53 3.61 16.06 12.43
CA TYR A 53 4.13 16.65 13.67
C TYR A 53 3.79 15.76 14.86
N PHE A 54 4.37 16.06 16.01
CA PHE A 54 3.98 15.42 17.27
C PHE A 54 3.39 16.44 18.25
N SER A 55 2.57 15.98 19.19
CA SER A 55 2.11 16.75 20.34
C SER A 55 2.45 16.06 21.64
N VAL A 56 2.83 16.83 22.64
CA VAL A 56 2.95 16.38 24.03
C VAL A 56 2.37 17.47 24.93
N ASN A 57 1.65 17.08 25.98
CA ASN A 57 0.91 18.00 26.83
C ASN A 57 1.44 18.10 28.27
N ASP A 58 2.56 17.44 28.56
CA ASP A 58 3.26 17.58 29.84
C ASP A 58 4.21 18.82 29.83
N PRO A 59 4.05 19.79 30.75
CA PRO A 59 4.87 21.00 30.77
C PRO A 59 6.36 20.77 31.04
N GLU A 60 6.72 19.76 31.82
CA GLU A 60 8.12 19.45 32.17
C GLU A 60 8.82 18.79 30.97
N ILE A 61 8.12 17.92 30.24
CA ILE A 61 8.59 17.35 28.97
C ILE A 61 8.73 18.44 27.89
N LEU A 62 7.78 19.38 27.80
CA LEU A 62 7.86 20.52 26.90
C LEU A 62 9.08 21.41 27.19
N ALA A 63 9.41 21.63 28.46
CA ALA A 63 10.61 22.38 28.84
C ALA A 63 11.89 21.66 28.37
N LEU A 64 11.97 20.34 28.54
CA LEU A 64 13.12 19.54 28.09
C LEU A 64 13.28 19.51 26.56
N LEU A 65 12.18 19.55 25.81
CA LEU A 65 12.18 19.72 24.36
C LEU A 65 12.72 21.10 23.96
N ASN A 66 12.27 22.17 24.62
CA ASN A 66 12.75 23.53 24.36
C ASN A 66 14.25 23.68 24.66
N ASP A 67 14.74 22.98 25.69
CA ASP A 67 16.15 22.92 26.05
C ASP A 67 16.97 21.95 25.17
N GLN A 68 16.37 21.34 24.13
CA GLN A 68 16.99 20.35 23.24
C GLN A 68 17.58 19.12 23.95
N LYS A 69 17.13 18.84 25.18
CA LYS A 69 17.49 17.61 25.92
C LYS A 69 16.72 16.40 25.40
N LEU A 70 15.56 16.63 24.80
CA LEU A 70 14.76 15.62 24.12
C LEU A 70 14.65 15.95 22.63
N LYS A 71 14.49 14.91 21.81
CA LYS A 71 14.22 15.01 20.38
C LYS A 71 13.17 13.98 19.98
N CYS A 72 12.50 14.23 18.86
CA CYS A 72 11.53 13.29 18.30
C CYS A 72 11.96 12.86 16.90
N GLU A 73 11.97 11.56 16.65
CA GLU A 73 12.15 10.99 15.32
C GLU A 73 10.87 10.29 14.89
N VAL A 74 10.52 10.42 13.61
CA VAL A 74 9.61 9.49 12.96
C VAL A 74 10.42 8.41 12.29
N ILE A 75 9.96 7.16 12.38
CA ILE A 75 10.51 6.01 11.69
C ILE A 75 9.42 5.47 10.76
N ILE A 76 9.75 5.38 9.48
CA ILE A 76 8.89 4.76 8.47
C ILE A 76 9.53 3.46 8.01
N GLU A 77 8.79 2.36 8.15
CA GLU A 77 9.29 1.02 7.85
C GLU A 77 8.33 0.27 6.94
N CYS A 78 8.91 -0.44 5.97
CA CYS A 78 8.20 -1.33 5.08
C CYS A 78 8.96 -2.68 5.05
N PRO A 79 8.56 -3.64 5.89
CA PRO A 79 9.34 -4.88 6.07
C PRO A 79 9.47 -5.73 4.81
N SER A 80 8.48 -5.68 3.91
CA SER A 80 8.45 -6.42 2.65
C SER A 80 9.56 -5.99 1.68
N THR A 81 9.91 -4.69 1.64
CA THR A 81 10.96 -4.12 0.80
C THR A 81 12.26 -3.86 1.55
N VAL A 82 12.29 -4.11 2.87
CA VAL A 82 13.40 -3.77 3.77
C VAL A 82 13.64 -2.25 3.85
N TYR A 83 12.70 -1.44 3.37
CA TYR A 83 12.81 0.00 3.45
C TYR A 83 12.66 0.48 4.89
N ARG A 84 13.59 1.35 5.31
CA ARG A 84 13.58 2.00 6.61
C ARG A 84 14.14 3.41 6.47
N HIS A 85 13.29 4.39 6.72
CA HIS A 85 13.64 5.81 6.75
C HIS A 85 13.38 6.37 8.14
N HIS A 86 14.22 7.31 8.57
CA HIS A 86 14.03 8.02 9.83
C HIS A 86 14.33 9.49 9.63
N GLU A 87 13.54 10.33 10.30
CA GLU A 87 13.68 11.78 10.19
C GLU A 87 13.24 12.48 11.48
N GLU A 88 14.01 13.46 11.93
CA GLU A 88 13.63 14.30 13.08
C GLU A 88 12.36 15.10 12.75
N ILE A 89 11.35 15.05 13.62
CA ILE A 89 10.10 15.83 13.49
C ILE A 89 9.92 16.79 14.67
N TYR A 90 9.06 17.80 14.50
CA TYR A 90 8.84 18.87 15.47
C TYR A 90 7.36 18.98 15.83
N GLN A 91 7.03 19.85 16.80
CA GLN A 91 5.64 20.25 17.06
C GLN A 91 5.08 21.15 15.96
N THR A 92 5.95 21.75 15.13
CA THR A 92 5.55 22.45 13.92
C THR A 92 5.42 21.47 12.75
N PRO A 93 4.28 21.47 12.02
CA PRO A 93 4.07 20.59 10.89
C PRO A 93 5.11 20.73 9.78
N LYS A 94 5.45 19.61 9.15
CA LYS A 94 6.21 19.55 7.90
C LYS A 94 5.72 18.41 7.02
N ASP A 95 6.19 18.36 5.79
CA ASP A 95 5.88 17.27 4.86
C ASP A 95 7.05 16.30 4.74
N ILE A 96 6.76 14.99 4.71
CA ILE A 96 7.74 13.96 4.35
C ILE A 96 7.25 13.26 3.08
N LYS A 97 8.16 13.14 2.11
CA LYS A 97 7.90 12.50 0.81
C LYS A 97 8.65 11.18 0.73
N ILE A 98 7.94 10.12 0.40
CA ILE A 98 8.50 8.78 0.26
C ILE A 98 8.18 8.31 -1.15
N LYS A 99 9.17 7.75 -1.85
CA LYS A 99 8.89 7.20 -3.16
C LYS A 99 8.12 5.90 -3.04
N LEU A 100 7.11 5.74 -3.87
CA LEU A 100 6.28 4.55 -3.90
C LEU A 100 7.07 3.30 -4.32
N GLU A 101 8.12 3.46 -5.15
CA GLU A 101 9.01 2.37 -5.59
C GLU A 101 9.72 1.65 -4.42
N ASP A 102 9.91 2.36 -3.31
CA ASP A 102 10.59 1.84 -2.13
C ASP A 102 9.66 1.06 -1.19
N LEU A 103 8.34 1.02 -1.44
CA LEU A 103 7.32 0.51 -0.52
C LEU A 103 6.47 -0.59 -1.16
N ASN A 104 6.15 -1.66 -0.43
CA ASN A 104 5.19 -2.70 -0.81
C ASN A 104 4.48 -3.30 0.42
N ASP A 105 3.31 -3.88 0.28
CA ASP A 105 2.47 -4.36 1.39
C ASP A 105 2.35 -3.36 2.55
N ALA A 106 2.44 -3.83 3.80
CA ALA A 106 2.27 -3.02 4.99
C ALA A 106 3.44 -2.05 5.21
N VAL A 107 3.08 -0.78 5.41
CA VAL A 107 3.98 0.30 5.83
C VAL A 107 3.55 0.77 7.23
N GLU A 108 4.54 0.98 8.09
CA GLU A 108 4.36 1.40 9.48
C GLU A 108 5.08 2.73 9.70
N VAL A 109 4.39 3.70 10.31
CA VAL A 109 4.93 5.01 10.66
C VAL A 109 4.78 5.19 12.15
N SER A 110 5.90 5.26 12.86
CA SER A 110 5.92 5.36 14.32
C SER A 110 6.80 6.54 14.75
N ALA A 111 6.51 7.15 15.90
CA ALA A 111 7.29 8.26 16.44
C ALA A 111 7.90 7.91 17.80
N PHE A 112 9.12 8.39 18.01
CA PHE A 112 9.89 8.15 19.23
C PHE A 112 10.43 9.46 19.77
N LEU A 113 10.00 9.79 20.99
CA LEU A 113 10.61 10.83 21.80
C LEU A 113 11.77 10.21 22.56
N TYR A 114 12.98 10.72 22.36
CA TYR A 114 14.20 10.16 22.93
C TYR A 114 15.10 11.23 23.56
N VAL A 115 16.01 10.79 24.41
CA VAL A 115 16.99 11.62 25.10
C VAL A 115 18.14 11.98 24.17
N ASN A 116 18.36 13.27 23.96
CA ASN A 116 19.45 13.78 23.11
C ASN A 116 20.76 13.97 23.88
N THR A 117 20.67 14.24 25.19
CA THR A 117 21.81 14.37 26.12
C THR A 117 21.41 13.75 27.45
N ASP A 118 22.31 12.99 28.09
CA ASP A 118 22.06 12.33 29.38
C ASP A 118 21.34 13.25 30.38
N ILE A 119 20.33 12.69 31.05
CA ILE A 119 19.54 13.37 32.07
C ILE A 119 19.67 12.60 33.38
N LEU A 120 20.39 13.21 34.32
CA LEU A 120 20.48 12.72 35.69
C LEU A 120 19.21 13.11 36.46
N ASP A 121 18.80 12.26 37.40
CA ASP A 121 17.70 12.50 38.34
C ASP A 121 16.37 12.88 37.64
N PHE A 122 16.09 12.25 36.50
CA PHE A 122 14.87 12.47 35.72
C PHE A 122 13.63 12.10 36.52
N LYS A 123 12.76 13.09 36.68
CA LYS A 123 11.49 12.97 37.40
C LYS A 123 10.48 13.96 36.87
N ILE A 124 9.26 13.48 36.66
CA ILE A 124 8.13 14.28 36.17
C ILE A 124 6.97 14.15 37.15
N LYS A 125 6.30 15.26 37.47
CA LYS A 125 5.17 15.31 38.41
C LYS A 125 3.96 14.51 37.95
N ASN A 126 3.88 14.23 36.66
CA ASN A 126 2.80 13.50 36.05
C ASN A 126 3.09 12.02 35.78
N PHE A 127 4.16 11.46 36.35
CA PHE A 127 4.28 10.00 36.41
C PHE A 127 3.06 9.35 37.08
N GLY A 128 2.74 8.12 36.69
CA GLY A 128 1.77 7.29 37.40
C GLY A 128 2.21 7.04 38.85
N ASP A 129 1.26 6.68 39.71
CA ASP A 129 1.47 6.62 41.16
C ASP A 129 2.62 5.70 41.58
N LEU A 130 2.83 4.60 40.83
CA LEU A 130 3.92 3.65 41.06
C LEU A 130 5.32 4.25 40.90
N TYR A 131 5.44 5.33 40.12
CA TYR A 131 6.71 5.92 39.71
C TYR A 131 7.00 7.27 40.37
N GLN A 132 6.03 7.88 41.07
CA GLN A 132 6.15 9.19 41.72
C GLN A 132 7.31 9.32 42.73
N ALA A 133 7.67 8.22 43.39
CA ALA A 133 8.72 8.22 44.40
C ALA A 133 10.14 8.05 43.81
N TYR A 134 10.26 7.70 42.53
CA TYR A 134 11.51 7.31 41.91
C TYR A 134 12.10 8.44 41.05
N GLU A 135 13.42 8.35 40.88
CA GLU A 135 14.23 9.20 40.00
C GLU A 135 15.03 8.26 39.11
N PHE A 136 15.19 8.63 37.84
CA PHE A 136 15.83 7.79 36.84
C PHE A 136 17.03 8.50 36.24
N THR A 137 18.10 7.75 35.95
CA THR A 137 19.14 8.24 35.05
C THR A 137 18.75 7.81 33.65
N LEU A 138 18.57 8.77 32.74
CA LEU A 138 18.34 8.50 31.34
C LEU A 138 19.61 8.79 30.55
N GLU A 139 20.05 7.80 29.79
CA GLU A 139 21.19 7.90 28.90
C GLU A 139 20.77 8.44 27.53
N ARG A 140 21.71 9.02 26.80
CA ARG A 140 21.47 9.44 25.42
C ARG A 140 20.93 8.27 24.60
N TYR A 141 19.87 8.55 23.83
CA TYR A 141 19.06 7.64 23.02
C TYR A 141 18.05 6.78 23.79
N ASP A 142 17.93 6.93 25.10
CA ASP A 142 16.80 6.36 25.84
C ASP A 142 15.48 6.92 25.29
N VAL A 143 14.60 6.02 24.88
CA VAL A 143 13.26 6.35 24.41
C VAL A 143 12.38 6.59 25.63
N ILE A 144 11.68 7.72 25.69
CA ILE A 144 10.78 8.09 26.79
C ILE A 144 9.34 8.32 26.34
N GLY A 145 9.10 8.37 25.02
CA GLY A 145 7.77 8.49 24.46
C GLY A 145 7.64 7.71 23.16
N ILE A 146 6.52 7.00 23.01
CA ILE A 146 6.26 6.10 21.90
C ILE A 146 4.86 6.37 21.35
N ASP A 147 4.78 6.50 20.04
CA ASP A 147 3.53 6.34 19.31
C ASP A 147 3.78 5.37 18.16
N ASP A 148 3.14 4.18 18.22
CA ASP A 148 3.21 3.20 17.13
C ASP A 148 2.53 3.72 15.85
N GLY A 149 1.76 4.80 15.96
CA GLY A 149 1.32 5.69 14.88
C GLY A 149 0.40 5.02 13.87
N TYR A 150 0.78 5.08 12.60
CA TYR A 150 -0.07 4.76 11.47
C TYR A 150 0.40 3.49 10.78
N LYS A 151 -0.55 2.67 10.35
CA LYS A 151 -0.30 1.50 9.52
C LYS A 151 -1.21 1.53 8.30
N PHE A 152 -0.61 1.43 7.13
CA PHE A 152 -1.33 1.40 5.87
C PHE A 152 -0.74 0.34 4.95
N ILE A 153 -1.50 -0.03 3.92
CA ILE A 153 -1.08 -1.04 2.94
C ILE A 153 -0.84 -0.33 1.61
N ILE A 154 0.26 -0.71 0.98
CA ILE A 154 0.73 -0.26 -0.30
C ILE A 154 0.85 -1.48 -1.20
N ASP A 155 -0.05 -1.65 -2.15
CA ASP A 155 0.14 -2.68 -3.17
C ASP A 155 0.95 -2.08 -4.33
N GLN A 156 2.17 -2.56 -4.58
CA GLN A 156 2.95 -2.11 -5.74
C GLN A 156 2.24 -2.40 -7.07
N ASP A 157 1.37 -3.41 -7.10
CA ASP A 157 0.53 -3.69 -8.27
C ASP A 157 -0.53 -2.59 -8.49
N GLU A 158 -0.97 -1.87 -7.43
CA GLU A 158 -1.83 -0.69 -7.56
C GLU A 158 -1.06 0.56 -8.05
N ILE A 159 0.26 0.60 -7.80
CA ILE A 159 1.11 1.79 -7.96
C ILE A 159 1.69 1.91 -9.36
N LEU A 160 2.03 0.80 -9.99
CA LEU A 160 2.63 0.82 -11.32
C LEU A 160 1.67 1.35 -12.41
N ASP A 161 0.38 1.52 -12.10
CA ASP A 161 -0.61 1.96 -13.09
C ASP A 161 -1.85 2.70 -12.60
N GLY A 162 -1.93 3.17 -11.35
CA GLY A 162 -3.10 3.94 -10.90
C GLY A 162 -4.45 3.24 -11.15
N LYS A 163 -4.44 1.91 -11.26
CA LYS A 163 -5.60 1.07 -11.53
C LYS A 163 -5.44 -0.28 -10.82
N TYR A 164 -6.03 -0.37 -9.62
CA TYR A 164 -6.52 -1.60 -8.97
C TYR A 164 -5.46 -2.63 -8.57
N PRO A 165 -5.74 -3.46 -7.52
CA PRO A 165 -4.93 -4.64 -7.26
C PRO A 165 -4.91 -5.51 -8.52
N SER A 166 -3.73 -5.99 -8.92
CA SER A 166 -3.58 -6.80 -10.13
C SER A 166 -4.57 -7.96 -10.10
N ILE A 167 -5.64 -7.90 -10.89
CA ILE A 167 -6.65 -8.96 -10.91
C ILE A 167 -6.17 -10.22 -11.60
N PHE A 168 -4.99 -10.17 -12.22
CA PHE A 168 -4.39 -11.29 -12.94
C PHE A 168 -3.31 -11.94 -12.10
N MET A 169 -3.19 -13.26 -12.21
CA MET A 169 -2.05 -14.00 -11.68
C MET A 169 -1.47 -14.88 -12.77
N VAL A 170 -0.28 -14.52 -13.24
CA VAL A 170 0.43 -15.30 -14.25
C VAL A 170 1.30 -16.34 -13.53
N ILE A 171 0.99 -17.62 -13.71
CA ILE A 171 1.70 -18.71 -13.05
C ILE A 171 2.37 -19.66 -14.05
N LYS A 172 3.48 -20.22 -13.61
CA LYS A 172 4.22 -21.24 -14.36
C LYS A 172 3.56 -22.60 -14.22
N ARG A 173 3.33 -23.27 -15.34
CA ARG A 173 2.88 -24.66 -15.36
C ARG A 173 4.01 -25.64 -15.01
N ASP A 174 3.64 -26.72 -14.33
CA ASP A 174 4.48 -27.92 -14.18
C ASP A 174 4.92 -28.46 -15.56
N ILE A 175 6.22 -28.76 -15.71
CA ILE A 175 6.88 -29.18 -16.95
C ILE A 175 6.21 -30.40 -17.60
N SER A 176 5.55 -31.24 -16.81
CA SER A 176 4.92 -32.49 -17.27
C SER A 176 3.56 -32.33 -17.96
N LYS A 177 2.98 -31.13 -18.00
CA LYS A 177 1.62 -30.89 -18.51
C LYS A 177 1.61 -29.90 -19.67
N GLY A 178 1.03 -30.28 -20.82
CA GLY A 178 0.52 -29.38 -21.87
C GLY A 178 1.50 -28.41 -22.54
N LYS A 179 1.13 -27.88 -23.72
CA LYS A 179 1.92 -26.86 -24.45
C LYS A 179 1.17 -25.55 -24.65
N TRP A 180 -0.09 -25.49 -24.25
CA TRP A 180 -0.99 -24.38 -24.47
C TRP A 180 -1.11 -23.53 -23.21
N ILE A 181 -1.43 -22.24 -23.40
CA ILE A 181 -1.82 -21.36 -22.31
C ILE A 181 -3.23 -21.79 -21.86
N GLU A 182 -3.45 -21.83 -20.55
CA GLU A 182 -4.78 -22.06 -19.98
C GLU A 182 -5.16 -20.91 -19.07
N PHE A 183 -6.47 -20.74 -18.89
CA PHE A 183 -7.05 -19.71 -18.07
C PHE A 183 -7.94 -20.36 -17.00
N SER A 184 -7.91 -19.84 -15.78
CA SER A 184 -8.80 -20.27 -14.69
C SER A 184 -9.40 -19.06 -14.00
N ILE A 185 -10.62 -19.21 -13.50
CA ILE A 185 -11.31 -18.20 -12.70
C ILE A 185 -11.29 -18.67 -11.25
N GLU A 186 -10.76 -17.82 -10.37
CA GLU A 186 -10.88 -17.97 -8.92
C GLU A 186 -11.63 -16.78 -8.34
N GLU A 187 -12.04 -16.90 -7.07
CA GLU A 187 -12.77 -15.84 -6.35
C GLU A 187 -12.01 -14.50 -6.34
N LYS A 188 -10.68 -14.53 -6.23
CA LYS A 188 -9.87 -13.31 -6.07
C LYS A 188 -9.10 -12.88 -7.31
N LYS A 189 -8.77 -13.82 -8.22
CA LYS A 189 -7.84 -13.58 -9.33
C LYS A 189 -8.27 -14.35 -10.58
N ILE A 190 -7.90 -13.81 -11.73
CA ILE A 190 -7.95 -14.46 -13.04
C ILE A 190 -6.57 -15.08 -13.27
N LEU A 191 -6.47 -16.41 -13.33
CA LEU A 191 -5.19 -17.08 -13.55
C LEU A 191 -4.89 -17.25 -15.03
N ILE A 192 -3.63 -16.98 -15.37
CA ILE A 192 -3.05 -17.23 -16.69
C ILE A 192 -1.91 -18.22 -16.50
N ILE A 193 -2.10 -19.45 -16.95
CA ILE A 193 -1.20 -20.57 -16.68
C ILE A 193 -0.35 -20.81 -17.92
N LEU A 194 0.88 -20.26 -17.89
CA LEU A 194 1.82 -20.32 -19.00
C LEU A 194 2.65 -21.60 -18.98
N PRO A 195 2.90 -22.23 -20.14
CA PRO A 195 3.95 -23.24 -20.27
C PRO A 195 5.31 -22.71 -19.79
N THR A 196 6.17 -23.62 -19.29
CA THR A 196 7.45 -23.25 -18.67
C THR A 196 8.28 -22.27 -19.51
N ASN A 197 8.43 -22.49 -20.82
CA ASN A 197 9.23 -21.62 -21.67
C ASN A 197 8.60 -20.23 -21.84
N SER A 198 7.28 -20.17 -22.09
CA SER A 198 6.55 -18.90 -22.21
C SER A 198 6.58 -18.10 -20.93
N TYR A 199 6.49 -18.76 -19.77
CA TYR A 199 6.62 -18.10 -18.47
C TYR A 199 8.01 -17.47 -18.28
N ILE A 200 9.08 -18.17 -18.67
CA ILE A 200 10.45 -17.62 -18.58
C ILE A 200 10.61 -16.36 -19.44
N TYR A 201 10.01 -16.32 -20.63
CA TYR A 201 10.04 -15.11 -21.46
C TYR A 201 9.21 -13.99 -20.84
N TYR A 202 7.98 -14.30 -20.42
CA TYR A 202 7.10 -13.34 -19.72
C TYR A 202 7.79 -12.72 -18.50
N SER A 203 8.37 -13.54 -17.61
CA SER A 203 8.99 -13.07 -16.37
C SER A 203 10.21 -12.17 -16.60
N ARG A 204 10.87 -12.29 -17.77
CA ARG A 204 12.00 -11.43 -18.15
C ARG A 204 11.55 -10.09 -18.76
N LEU A 205 10.37 -10.07 -19.37
CA LEU A 205 9.85 -8.91 -20.09
C LEU A 205 8.89 -8.06 -19.25
N GLN A 206 8.27 -8.64 -18.21
CA GLN A 206 7.21 -7.99 -17.43
C GLN A 206 7.60 -6.67 -16.75
N GLU A 207 8.89 -6.47 -16.44
CA GLU A 207 9.41 -5.25 -15.82
C GLU A 207 9.77 -4.16 -16.85
N SER A 208 9.77 -4.49 -18.14
CA SER A 208 10.17 -3.56 -19.19
C SER A 208 8.99 -2.74 -19.70
N LEU A 209 9.08 -1.42 -19.53
CA LEU A 209 8.08 -0.48 -20.06
C LEU A 209 7.90 -0.59 -21.58
N ALA A 210 8.95 -0.94 -22.32
CA ALA A 210 8.91 -1.08 -23.78
C ALA A 210 8.05 -2.28 -24.26
N PHE A 211 7.78 -3.23 -23.38
CA PHE A 211 6.98 -4.43 -23.69
C PHE A 211 5.64 -4.46 -22.96
N LYS A 212 5.26 -3.36 -22.29
CA LYS A 212 4.10 -3.32 -21.41
C LYS A 212 2.81 -3.61 -22.17
N ASN A 213 2.47 -2.82 -23.18
CA ASN A 213 1.23 -3.03 -23.94
C ASN A 213 1.31 -4.32 -24.78
N ILE A 214 2.50 -4.72 -25.22
CA ILE A 214 2.73 -6.03 -25.86
C ILE A 214 2.32 -7.18 -24.95
N LEU A 215 2.74 -7.18 -23.69
CA LEU A 215 2.38 -8.22 -22.72
C LEU A 215 0.91 -8.13 -22.32
N LEU A 216 0.36 -6.92 -22.18
CA LEU A 216 -1.07 -6.72 -21.94
C LEU A 216 -1.91 -7.34 -23.08
N ALA A 217 -1.57 -7.06 -24.33
CA ALA A 217 -2.29 -7.55 -25.50
C ALA A 217 -2.12 -9.06 -25.72
N SER A 218 -0.92 -9.62 -25.49
CA SER A 218 -0.59 -11.01 -25.83
C SER A 218 -0.85 -12.01 -24.70
N VAL A 219 -0.80 -11.59 -23.44
CA VAL A 219 -0.91 -12.48 -22.26
C VAL A 219 -2.14 -12.16 -21.43
N ILE A 220 -2.34 -10.88 -21.07
CA ILE A 220 -3.39 -10.48 -20.14
C ILE A 220 -4.77 -10.43 -20.80
N MET A 221 -4.86 -9.85 -21.99
CA MET A 221 -6.10 -9.67 -22.76
C MET A 221 -6.84 -11.00 -22.99
N PRO A 222 -6.19 -12.11 -23.43
CA PRO A 222 -6.88 -13.41 -23.52
C PRO A 222 -7.51 -13.88 -22.21
N GLY A 223 -6.84 -13.67 -21.07
CA GLY A 223 -7.37 -14.01 -19.75
C GLY A 223 -8.56 -13.15 -19.35
N LEU A 224 -8.52 -11.86 -19.68
CA LEU A 224 -9.64 -10.95 -19.43
C LEU A 224 -10.86 -11.31 -20.30
N ILE A 225 -10.65 -11.60 -21.58
CA ILE A 225 -11.72 -12.06 -22.49
C ILE A 225 -12.37 -13.32 -21.93
N PHE A 226 -11.58 -14.28 -21.47
CA PHE A 226 -12.07 -15.50 -20.84
C PHE A 226 -12.92 -15.21 -19.59
N ALA A 227 -12.47 -14.30 -18.73
CA ALA A 227 -13.21 -13.90 -17.52
C ALA A 227 -14.51 -13.15 -17.84
N LEU A 228 -14.50 -12.25 -18.82
CA LEU A 228 -15.69 -11.52 -19.26
C LEU A 228 -16.71 -12.47 -19.92
N GLN A 229 -16.25 -13.45 -20.69
CA GLN A 229 -17.09 -14.52 -21.24
C GLN A 229 -17.76 -15.33 -20.13
N PHE A 230 -17.00 -15.69 -19.08
CA PHE A 230 -17.54 -16.38 -17.91
C PHE A 230 -18.66 -15.58 -17.22
N ILE A 231 -18.47 -14.27 -17.01
CA ILE A 231 -19.51 -13.40 -16.44
C ILE A 231 -20.73 -13.33 -17.35
N LYS A 232 -20.53 -13.13 -18.66
CA LYS A 232 -21.61 -13.07 -19.66
C LYS A 232 -22.46 -14.35 -19.64
N GLU A 233 -21.82 -15.52 -19.59
CA GLU A 233 -22.52 -16.81 -19.48
C GLU A 233 -23.32 -16.94 -18.19
N LYS A 234 -22.76 -16.54 -17.04
CA LYS A 234 -23.46 -16.55 -15.74
C LYS A 234 -24.69 -15.65 -15.75
N LEU A 235 -24.62 -14.50 -16.42
CA LEU A 235 -25.72 -13.54 -16.52
C LEU A 235 -26.85 -13.96 -17.48
N GLN A 236 -26.54 -14.82 -18.46
CA GLN A 236 -27.45 -15.31 -19.49
C GLN A 236 -28.15 -16.64 -19.15
N ASN A 237 -27.66 -17.40 -18.16
CA ASN A 237 -28.25 -18.66 -17.75
C ASN A 237 -29.65 -18.50 -17.12
N ARG A 238 -30.53 -19.51 -17.25
CA ARG A 238 -31.93 -19.45 -16.77
C ARG A 238 -32.05 -19.31 -15.24
N ASP A 239 -31.08 -19.82 -14.49
CA ASP A 239 -30.92 -19.59 -13.06
C ASP A 239 -29.96 -18.42 -12.80
N SER A 240 -30.11 -17.32 -13.55
CA SER A 240 -29.14 -16.21 -13.55
C SER A 240 -28.95 -15.64 -12.15
N VAL A 241 -27.70 -15.67 -11.71
CA VAL A 241 -27.23 -14.93 -10.53
C VAL A 241 -27.36 -13.44 -10.82
N ALA A 242 -27.75 -12.64 -9.83
CA ALA A 242 -27.79 -11.19 -10.02
C ALA A 242 -26.38 -10.68 -10.31
N TYR A 243 -26.23 -9.69 -11.19
CA TYR A 243 -24.91 -9.10 -11.44
C TYR A 243 -24.24 -8.62 -10.14
N GLU A 244 -25.06 -8.19 -9.16
CA GLU A 244 -24.54 -7.67 -7.90
C GLU A 244 -24.04 -8.80 -6.99
N GLU A 245 -24.60 -10.00 -7.10
CA GLU A 245 -24.14 -11.21 -6.41
C GLU A 245 -22.77 -11.66 -6.94
N LEU A 246 -22.53 -11.55 -8.25
CA LEU A 246 -21.22 -11.85 -8.84
C LEU A 246 -20.10 -10.96 -8.31
N LYS A 247 -20.41 -9.73 -7.86
CA LYS A 247 -19.44 -8.80 -7.25
C LYS A 247 -19.01 -9.24 -5.85
N PHE A 248 -19.81 -10.08 -5.19
CA PHE A 248 -19.45 -10.68 -3.90
C PHE A 248 -18.67 -11.97 -4.10
N ASP A 249 -19.03 -12.77 -5.11
CA ASP A 249 -18.39 -14.04 -5.41
C ASP A 249 -17.01 -13.87 -6.05
N TYR A 250 -16.80 -12.79 -6.82
CA TYR A 250 -15.57 -12.55 -7.57
C TYR A 250 -15.04 -11.14 -7.32
N ALA A 251 -14.00 -11.03 -6.49
CA ALA A 251 -13.42 -9.74 -6.08
C ALA A 251 -12.88 -8.92 -7.25
N TRP A 252 -12.43 -9.58 -8.33
CA TRP A 252 -11.89 -8.95 -9.52
C TRP A 252 -12.95 -8.23 -10.38
N VAL A 253 -14.24 -8.51 -10.20
CA VAL A 253 -15.33 -7.86 -10.97
C VAL A 253 -15.36 -6.35 -10.68
N LYS A 254 -15.14 -5.94 -9.43
CA LYS A 254 -15.14 -4.51 -9.05
C LYS A 254 -14.03 -3.72 -9.73
N ALA A 255 -12.86 -4.32 -9.93
CA ALA A 255 -11.75 -3.69 -10.64
C ALA A 255 -12.07 -3.49 -12.12
N ILE A 256 -12.74 -4.47 -12.74
CA ILE A 256 -13.24 -4.37 -14.11
C ILE A 256 -14.27 -3.24 -14.24
N GLU A 257 -15.24 -3.15 -13.32
CA GLU A 257 -16.25 -2.09 -13.33
C GLU A 257 -15.63 -0.70 -13.28
N TYR A 258 -14.68 -0.51 -12.38
CA TYR A 258 -14.01 0.78 -12.30
C TYR A 258 -13.21 1.07 -13.55
N SER A 259 -12.42 0.12 -14.07
CA SER A 259 -11.59 0.41 -15.25
C SER A 259 -12.48 0.79 -16.44
N TYR A 260 -13.58 0.06 -16.64
CA TYR A 260 -14.59 0.42 -17.64
C TYR A 260 -15.17 1.83 -17.42
N LYS A 261 -15.52 2.18 -16.17
CA LYS A 261 -16.04 3.50 -15.82
C LYS A 261 -15.02 4.61 -16.02
N SER A 262 -13.75 4.36 -15.70
CA SER A 262 -12.65 5.30 -15.89
C SER A 262 -12.44 5.65 -17.36
N GLU A 263 -12.62 4.68 -18.26
CA GLU A 263 -12.40 4.86 -19.69
C GLU A 263 -13.62 5.45 -20.41
N THR A 264 -14.83 5.08 -19.97
CA THR A 264 -16.07 5.43 -20.68
C THR A 264 -16.91 6.50 -19.98
N GLY A 265 -16.64 6.77 -18.70
CA GLY A 265 -17.49 7.59 -17.83
C GLY A 265 -18.82 6.94 -17.45
N ARG A 266 -19.05 5.67 -17.81
CA ARG A 266 -20.33 4.95 -17.62
C ARG A 266 -20.16 3.75 -16.70
N GLU A 267 -21.22 3.41 -15.97
CA GLU A 267 -21.22 2.18 -15.16
C GLU A 267 -21.25 0.94 -16.06
N LEU A 268 -20.50 -0.10 -15.66
CA LEU A 268 -20.58 -1.41 -16.29
C LEU A 268 -21.80 -2.14 -15.74
N THR A 269 -22.80 -2.41 -16.59
CA THR A 269 -24.07 -3.02 -16.16
C THR A 269 -24.33 -4.35 -16.86
N LYS A 270 -25.32 -5.11 -16.38
CA LYS A 270 -25.80 -6.32 -17.06
C LYS A 270 -26.19 -6.08 -18.52
N GLU A 271 -26.77 -4.92 -18.82
CA GLU A 271 -27.14 -4.55 -20.19
C GLU A 271 -25.90 -4.37 -21.08
N VAL A 272 -24.85 -3.74 -20.57
CA VAL A 272 -23.57 -3.61 -21.27
C VAL A 272 -22.98 -5.00 -21.57
N PHE A 273 -22.95 -5.90 -20.59
CA PHE A 273 -22.50 -7.29 -20.80
C PHE A 273 -23.31 -8.06 -21.86
N ASN A 274 -24.61 -7.78 -21.97
CA ASN A 274 -25.46 -8.44 -22.96
C ASN A 274 -25.25 -7.91 -24.38
N ASN A 275 -25.01 -6.60 -24.51
CA ASN A 275 -24.95 -5.93 -25.80
C ASN A 275 -23.53 -5.87 -26.39
N GLU A 276 -22.49 -5.90 -25.55
CA GLU A 276 -21.10 -5.81 -25.98
C GLU A 276 -20.42 -7.17 -26.05
N GLU A 277 -19.49 -7.32 -26.99
CA GLU A 277 -18.65 -8.52 -27.08
C GLU A 277 -17.54 -8.49 -26.02
N PRO A 278 -17.22 -9.61 -25.36
CA PRO A 278 -16.15 -9.67 -24.35
C PRO A 278 -14.80 -9.15 -24.86
N ALA A 279 -14.48 -9.35 -26.14
CA ALA A 279 -13.27 -8.83 -26.77
C ALA A 279 -13.26 -7.29 -26.89
N VAL A 280 -14.42 -6.66 -27.09
CA VAL A 280 -14.55 -5.20 -27.13
C VAL A 280 -14.43 -4.63 -25.72
N LEU A 281 -15.14 -5.24 -24.75
CA LEU A 281 -15.04 -4.86 -23.34
C LEU A 281 -13.61 -4.97 -22.81
N ALA A 282 -12.91 -6.05 -23.13
CA ALA A 282 -11.53 -6.24 -22.71
C ALA A 282 -10.58 -5.14 -23.25
N GLN A 283 -10.78 -4.72 -24.50
CA GLN A 283 -10.02 -3.60 -25.09
C GLN A 283 -10.30 -2.27 -24.38
N ILE A 284 -11.56 -1.99 -24.06
CA ILE A 284 -11.93 -0.80 -23.28
C ILE A 284 -11.26 -0.87 -21.90
N ILE A 285 -11.43 -1.97 -21.17
CA ILE A 285 -10.91 -2.14 -19.80
C ILE A 285 -9.38 -2.03 -19.75
N LEU A 286 -8.68 -2.49 -20.78
CA LEU A 286 -7.22 -2.40 -20.90
C LEU A 286 -6.76 -1.15 -21.66
N SER A 287 -7.60 -0.10 -21.74
CA SER A 287 -7.24 1.21 -22.28
C SER A 287 -6.61 1.15 -23.68
N ASP A 288 -7.18 0.33 -24.57
CA ASP A 288 -6.70 0.12 -25.94
C ASP A 288 -5.27 -0.45 -26.07
N ALA A 289 -4.94 -1.39 -25.18
CA ALA A 289 -3.64 -2.07 -25.17
C ALA A 289 -3.26 -2.73 -26.50
N ILE A 290 -4.22 -3.14 -27.34
CA ILE A 290 -3.91 -3.77 -28.64
C ILE A 290 -3.27 -2.76 -29.59
N ASN A 291 -3.89 -1.59 -29.80
CA ASN A 291 -3.31 -0.59 -30.70
C ASN A 291 -1.99 -0.05 -30.15
N LYS A 292 -1.91 0.20 -28.84
CA LYS A 292 -0.66 0.61 -28.18
C LYS A 292 0.44 -0.45 -28.32
N SER A 293 0.10 -1.74 -28.31
CA SER A 293 1.09 -2.80 -28.51
C SER A 293 1.68 -2.80 -29.92
N LEU A 294 0.90 -2.41 -30.94
CA LEU A 294 1.40 -2.29 -32.30
C LEU A 294 2.36 -1.10 -32.45
N GLU A 295 2.08 0.00 -31.74
CA GLU A 295 2.99 1.14 -31.65
C GLU A 295 4.31 0.73 -30.96
N GLU A 296 4.25 0.04 -29.82
CA GLU A 296 5.44 -0.48 -29.13
C GLU A 296 6.23 -1.45 -30.01
N LEU A 297 5.56 -2.39 -30.69
CA LEU A 297 6.23 -3.34 -31.58
C LEU A 297 6.95 -2.64 -32.72
N LYS A 298 6.35 -1.58 -33.28
CA LYS A 298 6.99 -0.79 -34.33
C LYS A 298 8.28 -0.14 -33.82
N GLU A 299 8.25 0.48 -32.63
CA GLU A 299 9.43 1.09 -32.05
C GLU A 299 10.52 0.04 -31.81
N VAL A 300 10.21 -1.07 -31.15
CA VAL A 300 11.18 -2.14 -30.87
C VAL A 300 11.77 -2.72 -32.17
N ALA A 301 10.96 -2.94 -33.21
CA ALA A 301 11.43 -3.52 -34.47
C ALA A 301 12.31 -2.57 -35.29
N LEU A 302 12.10 -1.26 -35.20
CA LEU A 302 12.86 -0.26 -35.97
C LEU A 302 14.15 0.18 -35.28
N PHE A 303 14.26 0.02 -33.96
CA PHE A 303 15.51 0.27 -33.21
C PHE A 303 16.64 -0.72 -33.53
N ASP A 304 16.34 -1.90 -34.09
CA ASP A 304 17.34 -2.89 -34.53
C ASP A 304 17.85 -2.66 -35.98
N GLU A 305 17.31 -1.66 -36.71
CA GLU A 305 17.69 -1.33 -38.10
C GLU A 305 18.64 -0.11 -38.24
N GLU A 306 19.03 0.56 -37.14
CA GLU A 306 20.07 1.62 -37.09
C GLU A 306 21.39 1.14 -36.45
#